data_AF-A0AAE0UHK4-F1
#
_entry.id   AF-A0AAE0UHK4-F1
#
_cell.length_a   1.000
_cell.length_b   1.000
_cell.length_c   1.000
_cell.angle_alpha   90.00
_cell.angle_beta   90.00
_cell.angle_gamma   90.00
#
_symmetry.space_group_name_H-M   'P 1'
#
loop_
_entity.id
_entity.type
_entity.pdbx_description
1 polymer ?
#
loop_
_entity_poly.entity_id
_entity_poly.type
_entity_poly.pdbx_seq_one_letter_code
_entity_poly.pdbx_strand_id
1 'polypeptide(L)'
;FAQDPRATAKCPRGDKCVGKGRNVHLYKSGYHHWVRHICDMSNWYTMLTEVLCCGPCTKAARSGEGSTVGQWLAWDPAILLQLSELFPAILTS
;
A
#
# COMPACT_ATOMS: atom_id res chain seq x y z
N PHE A 1 -8.50 11.76 -1.61
CA PHE A 1 -7.12 11.61 -1.12
C PHE A 1 -6.16 12.21 -2.14
N ALA A 2 -5.86 13.51 -2.00
CA ALA A 2 -4.73 14.10 -2.72
C ALA A 2 -3.46 13.49 -2.11
N GLN A 3 -2.59 12.90 -2.94
CA GLN A 3 -1.32 12.35 -2.47
C GLN A 3 -0.47 13.50 -1.93
N ASP A 4 -0.25 13.54 -0.62
CA ASP A 4 0.84 14.31 -0.04
C ASP A 4 2.16 13.66 -0.52
N PRO A 5 3.02 14.39 -1.26
CA PRO A 5 4.30 13.86 -1.75
C PRO A 5 5.26 13.42 -0.63
N ARG A 6 4.99 13.77 0.63
CA ARG A 6 5.80 13.38 1.81
C ARG A 6 5.45 12.01 2.39
N ALA A 7 4.32 11.40 2.00
CA ALA A 7 3.82 10.12 2.55
C ALA A 7 4.01 8.94 1.57
N THR A 8 5.12 8.90 0.86
CA THR A 8 5.38 7.84 -0.13
C THR A 8 5.98 6.60 0.54
N ALA A 9 5.19 5.53 0.63
CA ALA A 9 5.64 4.25 1.20
C ALA A 9 6.65 3.56 0.26
N LYS A 10 7.74 3.06 0.84
CA LYS A 10 8.74 2.24 0.15
C LYS A 10 8.27 0.80 0.05
N CYS A 11 8.88 0.05 -0.88
CA CYS A 11 8.59 -1.37 -1.04
C CYS A 11 8.88 -2.18 0.26
N PRO A 12 7.89 -2.87 0.86
CA PRO A 12 8.05 -3.63 2.10
C PRO A 12 9.10 -4.73 2.06
N ARG A 13 9.51 -5.18 0.86
CA ARG A 13 10.58 -6.18 0.71
C ARG A 13 11.95 -5.68 1.11
N GLY A 14 12.13 -4.36 1.26
CA GLY A 14 13.41 -3.74 1.61
C GLY A 14 14.51 -4.23 0.68
N ASP A 15 15.53 -4.85 1.27
CA ASP A 15 16.69 -5.38 0.54
C ASP A 15 16.37 -6.52 -0.44
N LYS A 16 15.24 -7.19 -0.29
CA LYS A 16 14.77 -8.24 -1.21
C LYS A 16 13.97 -7.69 -2.40
N CYS A 17 13.80 -6.37 -2.48
CA CYS A 17 13.17 -5.74 -3.63
C CYS A 17 14.10 -5.88 -4.85
N VAL A 18 13.56 -6.32 -6.00
CA VAL A 18 14.31 -6.40 -7.27
C VAL A 18 14.85 -5.02 -7.70
N GLY A 19 14.19 -3.95 -7.26
CA GLY A 19 14.65 -2.58 -7.47
C GLY A 19 15.57 -2.03 -6.37
N LYS A 20 16.16 -2.87 -5.50
CA LYS A 20 17.11 -2.43 -4.47
C LYS A 20 18.19 -1.51 -5.07
N GLY A 21 18.56 -0.48 -4.32
CA GLY A 21 19.50 0.56 -4.76
C GLY A 21 18.87 1.65 -5.62
N ARG A 22 17.61 1.48 -6.05
CA ARG A 22 16.78 2.56 -6.60
C ARG A 22 15.83 3.02 -5.49
N ASN A 23 15.52 4.32 -5.42
CA ASN A 23 14.55 4.84 -4.45
C ASN A 23 13.12 4.43 -4.88
N VAL A 24 12.79 3.16 -4.68
CA VAL A 24 11.55 2.56 -5.18
C VAL A 24 10.41 2.83 -4.21
N HIS A 25 9.52 3.71 -4.65
CA HIS A 25 8.26 4.00 -3.99
C HIS A 25 7.13 3.17 -4.58
N LEU A 26 6.14 2.88 -3.74
CA LEU A 26 4.91 2.26 -4.17
C LEU A 26 4.01 3.28 -4.89
N TYR A 27 3.24 2.79 -5.85
CA TYR A 27 2.22 3.59 -6.54
C TYR A 27 0.85 2.93 -6.42
N LYS A 28 -0.21 3.75 -6.45
CA LYS A 28 -1.59 3.26 -6.44
C LYS A 28 -1.91 2.51 -7.73
N SER A 29 -2.44 1.30 -7.58
CA SER A 29 -2.74 0.38 -8.68
C SER A 29 -4.19 -0.11 -8.62
N GLY A 30 -5.12 0.82 -8.37
CA GLY A 30 -6.56 0.55 -8.31
C GLY A 30 -7.05 0.15 -6.92
N TYR A 31 -8.14 -0.60 -6.90
CA TYR A 31 -8.83 -1.04 -5.69
C TYR A 31 -8.95 -2.56 -5.66
N HIS A 32 -8.96 -3.12 -4.46
CA HIS A 32 -9.20 -4.53 -4.23
C HIS A 32 -10.69 -4.85 -4.45
N HIS A 33 -10.99 -6.11 -4.74
CA HIS A 33 -12.36 -6.59 -4.92
C HIS A 33 -13.14 -6.71 -3.60
N TRP A 34 -12.47 -6.48 -2.46
CA TRP A 34 -13.08 -6.43 -1.14
C TRP A 34 -12.98 -5.04 -0.56
N VAL A 35 -14.08 -4.61 0.05
CA VAL A 35 -14.17 -3.37 0.82
C VAL A 35 -13.87 -3.65 2.29
N ARG A 36 -13.46 -2.62 3.01
CA ARG A 36 -13.32 -2.68 4.46
C ARG A 36 -14.51 -2.00 5.10
N HIS A 37 -15.22 -2.72 5.96
CA HIS A 37 -16.20 -2.11 6.86
C HIS A 37 -15.49 -1.69 8.13
N ILE A 38 -15.73 -0.44 8.55
CA ILE A 38 -15.25 0.11 9.80
C ILE A 38 -16.49 0.45 10.62
N CYS A 39 -16.59 -0.16 11.79
CA CYS A 39 -17.60 0.16 12.78
C CYS A 39 -16.94 1.09 13.80
N ASP A 40 -17.54 2.25 14.03
CA ASP A 40 -17.21 3.10 15.17
C ASP A 40 -18.38 3.09 16.18
N MET A 41 -18.25 3.85 17.27
CA MET A 41 -19.27 3.85 18.33
C MET A 41 -20.63 4.39 17.88
N SER A 42 -20.70 5.07 16.72
CA SER A 42 -21.89 5.81 16.28
C SER A 42 -22.40 5.40 14.91
N ASN A 43 -21.60 4.72 14.08
CA ASN A 43 -21.97 4.36 12.72
C ASN A 43 -21.07 3.27 12.08
N TRP A 44 -21.44 2.88 10.86
CA TRP A 44 -20.70 2.00 9.98
C TRP A 44 -20.27 2.74 8.71
N TYR A 45 -19.00 2.59 8.34
CA TYR A 45 -18.43 3.16 7.13
C TYR A 45 -17.88 2.04 6.24
N THR A 46 -18.11 2.17 4.94
CA THR A 46 -17.51 1.28 3.93
C THR A 46 -16.38 2.03 3.25
N MET A 47 -15.16 1.52 3.35
CA MET A 47 -13.98 2.08 2.69
C MET A 47 -13.53 1.20 1.54
N LEU A 48 -13.28 1.82 0.38
CA LEU A 48 -12.61 1.16 -0.73
C LEU A 48 -11.18 0.81 -0.33
N THR A 49 -10.80 -0.44 -0.56
CA THR A 49 -9.45 -0.91 -0.26
C THR A 49 -8.51 -0.55 -1.40
N GLU A 50 -7.68 0.45 -1.20
CA GLU A 50 -6.65 0.81 -2.18
C GLU A 50 -5.54 -0.25 -2.24
N VAL A 51 -5.08 -0.52 -3.46
CA VAL A 51 -3.96 -1.42 -3.74
C VAL A 51 -2.74 -0.61 -4.13
N LEU A 52 -1.61 -0.91 -3.52
CA LEU A 52 -0.30 -0.33 -3.80
C LEU A 52 0.61 -1.36 -4.47
N CYS A 53 1.38 -0.92 -5.47
CA CYS A 53 2.27 -1.77 -6.26
C CYS A 53 3.71 -1.27 -6.27
N CYS A 54 4.65 -2.21 -6.27
CA CYS A 54 6.07 -1.97 -6.54
C CYS A 54 6.36 -2.34 -7.99
N GLY A 55 6.62 -1.34 -8.84
CA GLY A 55 6.84 -1.52 -10.28
C GLY A 55 7.89 -2.60 -10.63
N PRO A 56 9.11 -2.54 -10.06
CA PRO A 56 10.15 -3.55 -10.30
C PRO A 56 9.71 -4.98 -9.95
N CYS A 57 9.12 -5.17 -8.77
CA CYS A 57 8.66 -6.49 -8.31
C CYS A 57 7.50 -7.02 -9.17
N THR A 58 6.55 -6.16 -9.55
CA THR A 58 5.43 -6.56 -10.42
C THR A 58 5.91 -6.93 -11.82
N LYS A 59 6.91 -6.22 -12.37
CA LYS A 59 7.52 -6.57 -13.65
C LYS A 59 8.26 -7.91 -13.58
N ALA A 60 9.08 -8.13 -12.55
CA ALA A 60 9.80 -9.37 -12.35
C ALA A 60 8.88 -10.59 -12.15
N ALA A 61 7.74 -10.40 -11.49
CA ALA A 61 6.76 -11.47 -11.33
C ALA A 61 6.10 -11.84 -12.67
N ARG A 62 5.86 -10.85 -13.53
CA ARG A 62 5.28 -11.05 -14.87
C ARG A 62 6.27 -11.63 -15.88
N SER A 63 7.58 -11.42 -15.70
CA SER A 63 8.62 -12.01 -16.56
C SER A 63 8.88 -13.50 -16.27
N GLY A 64 8.22 -14.09 -15.26
CA GLY A 64 8.35 -15.50 -14.94
C GLY A 64 9.60 -15.86 -14.14
N GLU A 65 10.30 -14.89 -13.55
CA GLU A 65 11.50 -15.10 -12.71
C GLU A 65 11.20 -15.76 -11.35
N GLY A 66 10.04 -16.40 -11.18
CA GLY A 66 9.63 -17.04 -9.91
C GLY A 66 9.42 -16.06 -8.75
N SER A 67 9.41 -14.75 -9.02
CA SER A 67 9.24 -13.74 -8.00
C SER A 67 7.77 -13.48 -7.70
N THR A 68 7.45 -13.22 -6.43
CA THR A 68 6.08 -12.89 -6.01
C THR A 68 5.69 -11.50 -6.51
N VAL A 69 4.41 -11.29 -6.85
CA VAL A 69 3.90 -9.97 -7.27
C VAL A 69 4.07 -8.95 -6.14
N GLY A 70 4.65 -7.79 -6.46
CA GLY A 70 4.87 -6.73 -5.49
C GLY A 70 3.61 -5.88 -5.29
N GLN A 71 2.62 -6.43 -4.60
CA GLN A 71 1.33 -5.79 -4.37
C GLN A 71 0.95 -5.88 -2.88
N TRP A 72 0.44 -4.78 -2.33
CA TRP A 72 -0.02 -4.68 -0.94
C TRP A 72 -1.31 -3.87 -0.86
N LEU A 73 -2.07 -4.08 0.20
CA LEU A 73 -3.18 -3.19 0.54
C LEU A 73 -2.61 -1.95 1.21
N ALA A 74 -3.20 -0.78 0.99
CA ALA A 74 -2.71 0.47 1.59
C ALA A 74 -2.68 0.44 3.13
N TRP A 75 -3.49 -0.42 3.74
CA TRP A 75 -3.55 -0.63 5.19
C TRP A 75 -2.79 -1.88 5.67
N ASP A 76 -2.01 -2.54 4.80
CA ASP A 76 -1.13 -3.63 5.21
C ASP A 76 -0.18 -3.14 6.33
N PRO A 77 0.04 -3.93 7.40
CA PRO A 77 0.89 -3.51 8.52
C PRO A 77 2.27 -3.02 8.09
N ALA A 78 2.88 -3.64 7.07
CA ALA A 78 4.20 -3.25 6.57
C ALA A 78 4.19 -1.90 5.83
N ILE A 79 3.02 -1.43 5.38
CA ILE A 79 2.81 -0.08 4.85
C ILE A 79 2.56 0.89 6.00
N LEU A 80 1.64 0.56 6.91
CA LEU A 80 1.26 1.42 8.03
C LEU A 80 2.45 1.74 8.95
N LEU A 81 3.36 0.79 9.19
CA LEU A 81 4.56 1.00 9.99
C LEU A 81 5.53 2.02 9.38
N GLN A 82 5.48 2.26 8.07
CA GLN A 82 6.28 3.31 7.41
C GLN A 82 5.64 4.68 7.53
N LEU A 83 4.35 4.71 7.83
CA LEU A 83 3.53 5.90 8.00
C LEU A 83 3.35 6.23 9.50
N SER A 84 4.25 5.77 10.37
CA SER A 84 4.07 5.75 11.84
C SER A 84 3.90 7.14 12.49
N GLU A 85 4.11 8.25 11.77
CA GLU A 85 3.74 9.60 12.23
C GLU A 85 2.41 10.13 11.66
N LEU A 86 1.76 9.37 10.77
CA LEU A 86 0.47 9.67 10.13
C LEU A 86 -0.69 8.86 10.72
N PHE A 87 -0.50 8.24 11.89
CA PHE A 87 -1.67 7.91 12.71
C PHE A 87 -2.19 9.24 13.27
N PRO A 88 -3.29 9.76 12.71
CA PRO A 88 -4.55 9.48 13.39
C PRO A 88 -5.75 9.31 12.45
N ALA A 89 -6.79 8.74 13.05
CA ALA A 89 -8.19 8.98 12.71
C ALA A 89 -8.62 8.59 11.29
N ILE A 90 -9.44 7.54 11.25
CA ILE A 90 -10.66 7.57 10.46
C ILE A 90 -11.21 9.01 10.55
N LEU A 91 -11.03 9.82 9.51
CA LEU A 91 -11.71 11.11 9.38
C LEU A 91 -13.18 10.77 9.11
N THR A 92 -13.91 10.49 10.17
CA THR A 92 -15.36 10.62 10.16
C THR A 92 -15.67 12.10 10.19
N SER A 93 -16.51 12.52 9.23
CA SER A 93 -17.04 13.89 9.12
C SER A 93 -17.91 14.26 10.31
#